data_AF-A0A737BPF8-F1
#
_entry.id   AF-A0A737BPF8-F1
#
_cell.length_a   1.000
_cell.length_b   1.000
_cell.length_c   1.000
_cell.angle_alpha   90.00
_cell.angle_beta   90.00
_cell.angle_gamma   90.00
#
_symmetry.space_group_name_H-M   'P 1'
#
loop_
_entity.id
_entity.type
_entity.pdbx_description
1 polymer ?
#
loop_
_entity_poly.entity_id
_entity_poly.type
_entity_poly.pdbx_seq_one_letter_code
_entity_poly.pdbx_strand_id
1 'polypeptide(L)' 'MDEKAILLAAKRFDNVPGVLIASNNGHSEAVLAYGKLLKNSYLTADKTAELITAKNNGGVSALLIALQNGHDEVIRAYG' A
#
# COMPACT_ATOMS: atom_id res chain seq x y z
N MET A 1 13.44 -1.18 -15.55
CA MET A 1 12.52 -1.13 -14.39
C MET A 1 12.98 0.00 -13.50
N ASP A 2 12.04 0.76 -12.93
CA ASP A 2 12.36 1.87 -12.04
C ASP A 2 12.74 1.31 -10.66
N GLU A 3 14.02 1.40 -10.28
CA GLU A 3 14.57 0.88 -9.01
C GLU A 3 13.82 1.45 -7.79
N LYS A 4 13.35 2.69 -7.89
CA LYS A 4 12.57 3.34 -6.84
C LYS A 4 11.21 2.68 -6.65
N ALA A 5 10.55 2.32 -7.75
CA ALA A 5 9.28 1.60 -7.70
C ALA A 5 9.45 0.19 -7.13
N ILE A 6 10.57 -0.48 -7.41
CA ILE A 6 10.89 -1.78 -6.80
C ILE A 6 11.04 -1.65 -5.28
N LEU A 7 11.79 -0.65 -4.81
CA LEU A 7 11.96 -0.39 -3.39
C LEU A 7 10.62 -0.06 -2.71
N LEU A 8 9.83 0.85 -3.31
CA LEU A 8 8.56 1.30 -2.77
C LEU A 8 7.47 0.22 -2.83
N ALA A 9 7.57 -0.77 -3.70
CA ALA A 9 6.67 -1.93 -3.68
C ALA A 9 6.69 -2.65 -2.34
N ALA A 10 7.81 -2.57 -1.59
CA ALA A 10 7.94 -3.05 -0.22
C ALA A 10 7.35 -4.46 -0.05
N LYS A 11 7.60 -5.34 -1.03
CA LYS A 11 7.02 -6.68 -1.07
C LYS A 11 7.79 -7.63 -0.17
N ARG A 12 7.06 -8.45 0.57
CA ARG A 12 7.60 -9.64 1.21
C ARG A 12 7.91 -10.70 0.14
N PHE A 13 8.69 -11.72 0.51
CA PHE A 13 9.12 -12.82 -0.37
C PHE A 13 7.96 -13.56 -1.08
N ASP A 14 6.72 -13.48 -0.56
CA ASP A 14 5.52 -14.10 -1.10
C ASP A 14 4.62 -13.12 -1.89
N ASN A 15 5.19 -12.02 -2.39
CA ASN A 15 4.51 -10.94 -3.11
C ASN A 15 3.44 -10.18 -2.31
N VAL A 16 3.38 -10.33 -0.99
CA VAL A 16 2.50 -9.52 -0.15
C VAL A 16 3.07 -8.10 -0.04
N PRO A 17 2.35 -7.05 -0.48
CA PRO A 17 2.80 -5.67 -0.32
C PRO A 17 2.83 -5.26 1.17
N GLY A 18 3.85 -4.52 1.60
CA GLY A 18 3.95 -4.05 3.00
C GLY A 18 2.74 -3.22 3.46
N VAL A 19 2.18 -2.40 2.57
CA VAL A 19 0.95 -1.62 2.85
C VAL A 19 -0.26 -2.51 3.17
N LEU A 20 -0.33 -3.73 2.60
CA LEU A 20 -1.37 -4.70 2.94
C LEU A 20 -1.21 -5.19 4.38
N ILE A 21 0.02 -5.51 4.80
CA ILE A 21 0.31 -5.95 6.17
C ILE A 21 -0.05 -4.84 7.17
N ALA A 22 0.36 -3.60 6.90
CA ALA A 22 0.02 -2.45 7.74
C ALA A 22 -1.50 -2.24 7.83
N SER A 23 -2.21 -2.34 6.71
CA SER A 23 -3.66 -2.19 6.65
C SER A 23 -4.40 -3.31 7.39
N ASN A 24 -3.96 -4.56 7.23
CA ASN A 24 -4.50 -5.72 7.94
C ASN A 24 -4.34 -5.60 9.46
N ASN A 25 -3.29 -4.94 9.93
CA ASN A 25 -3.01 -4.75 11.36
C ASN A 25 -3.55 -3.43 11.93
N GLY A 26 -4.20 -2.59 11.12
CA GLY A 26 -4.78 -1.33 11.58
C GLY A 26 -3.76 -0.20 11.77
N HIS A 27 -2.55 -0.31 11.23
CA HIS A 27 -1.48 0.69 11.40
C HIS A 27 -1.68 1.89 10.46
N SER A 28 -2.65 2.75 10.77
CA SER A 28 -3.05 3.90 9.94
C SER A 28 -1.92 4.90 9.72
N GLU A 29 -1.07 5.19 10.73
CA GLU A 29 0.04 6.14 10.59
C GLU A 29 1.10 5.64 9.59
N ALA A 30 1.34 4.33 9.55
CA ALA A 30 2.26 3.71 8.59
C ALA A 30 1.72 3.80 7.16
N VAL A 31 0.41 3.57 6.98
CA VAL A 31 -0.27 3.72 5.67
C VAL A 31 -0.23 5.19 5.22
N LEU A 32 -0.51 6.14 6.11
CA LEU A 32 -0.44 7.57 5.82
C LEU A 32 0.98 8.01 5.45
N ALA A 33 1.99 7.56 6.18
CA ALA A 33 3.39 7.87 5.91
C ALA A 33 3.81 7.31 4.54
N TYR A 34 3.39 6.09 4.21
CA TYR A 34 3.63 5.49 2.90
C TYR A 34 2.94 6.30 1.78
N GLY A 35 1.69 6.72 1.95
CA GLY A 35 1.00 7.59 0.99
C GLY A 35 1.73 8.92 0.75
N LYS A 36 2.24 9.56 1.81
CA LYS A 36 3.07 10.78 1.70
C LYS A 36 4.38 10.51 0.98
N LEU A 37 5.04 9.38 1.27
CA LEU A 37 6.27 8.95 0.59
C LEU A 37 6.03 8.77 -0.91
N LEU A 38 4.92 8.12 -1.30
CA LEU A 38 4.57 7.95 -2.71
C LEU A 38 4.34 9.30 -3.41
N LYS A 39 3.62 10.24 -2.79
CA LYS A 39 3.44 11.60 -3.34
C LYS A 39 4.77 12.33 -3.53
N ASN A 40 5.72 12.15 -2.62
CA ASN A 40 7.05 12.76 -2.67
C ASN A 40 8.07 11.97 -3.50
N SER A 41 7.68 10.82 -4.06
CA SER A 41 8.59 9.93 -4.78
C SER A 41 8.87 10.39 -6.21
N TYR A 42 8.10 11.34 -6.75
CA TYR A 42 8.16 11.80 -8.15
C TYR A 42 7.95 10.66 -9.18
N LEU A 43 7.31 9.57 -8.76
CA LEU A 43 6.83 8.54 -9.67
C LEU A 43 5.70 9.08 -10.56
N THR A 44 5.52 8.48 -11.73
CA THR A 44 4.35 8.77 -12.56
C THR A 44 3.06 8.37 -11.85
N ALA A 45 1.93 8.94 -12.29
CA ALA A 45 0.61 8.57 -11.79
C ALA A 45 0.35 7.06 -11.95
N ASP A 46 0.73 6.49 -13.09
CA ASP A 46 0.58 5.06 -13.37
C ASP A 46 1.38 4.19 -12.40
N LYS A 47 2.65 4.55 -12.12
CA LYS A 47 3.47 3.82 -11.15
C LYS A 47 2.96 3.96 -9.73
N THR A 48 2.45 5.12 -9.37
CA THR A 48 1.82 5.33 -8.06
C THR A 48 0.55 4.49 -7.93
N ALA A 49 -0.26 4.43 -8.99
CA ALA A 49 -1.47 3.62 -9.03
C ALA A 49 -1.15 2.11 -8.94
N GLU A 50 -0.14 1.62 -9.66
CA GLU A 50 0.36 0.24 -9.55
C GLU A 50 0.73 -0.13 -8.11
N LEU A 51 1.40 0.77 -7.38
CA LEU A 51 1.83 0.54 -5.99
C LEU A 51 0.67 0.56 -4.98
N ILE A 52 -0.28 1.49 -5.12
CA ILE A 52 -1.43 1.62 -4.21
C ILE A 52 -2.44 0.48 -4.43
N THR A 53 -2.59 0.02 -5.68
CA THR A 53 -3.54 -1.05 -6.04
C THR A 53 -2.93 -2.45 -5.99
N ALA A 54 -1.67 -2.56 -5.57
CA ALA A 54 -0.95 -3.83 -5.48
C ALA A 54 -1.74 -4.86 -4.64
N LYS A 55 -1.74 -6.09 -5.14
CA LYS A 55 -2.43 -7.24 -4.53
C LYS A 55 -1.43 -8.33 -4.19
N ASN A 56 -1.75 -9.12 -3.17
CA ASN A 56 -1.04 -10.38 -2.95
C ASN A 56 -1.44 -11.43 -4.00
N ASN A 57 -0.84 -12.63 -3.92
CA ASN A 57 -1.14 -13.75 -4.82
C ASN A 57 -2.62 -14.20 -4.77
N GLY A 58 -3.34 -13.91 -3.68
CA GLY A 58 -4.77 -14.18 -3.53
C GLY A 58 -5.69 -13.09 -4.10
N GLY A 59 -5.13 -12.06 -4.74
CA GLY A 59 -5.90 -10.94 -5.29
C GLY A 59 -6.40 -9.94 -4.24
N VAL A 60 -5.97 -10.06 -2.98
CA VAL A 60 -6.36 -9.16 -1.89
C VAL A 60 -5.52 -7.89 -1.93
N SER A 61 -6.18 -6.74 -1.91
CA SER A 61 -5.53 -5.43 -1.77
C SER A 61 -5.60 -4.94 -0.32
N ALA A 62 -4.75 -3.96 -0.03
CA ALA A 62 -4.66 -3.33 1.29
C ALA A 62 -5.96 -2.59 1.70
N LEU A 63 -6.60 -1.86 0.78
CA LEU A 63 -7.89 -1.22 1.04
C LEU A 63 -9.01 -2.25 1.29
N LEU A 64 -9.01 -3.36 0.54
CA LEU A 64 -10.01 -4.42 0.73
C LEU A 64 -9.93 -5.03 2.13
N ILE A 65 -8.73 -5.36 2.61
CA ILE A 65 -8.58 -5.97 3.94
C ILE A 65 -8.92 -4.98 5.07
N ALA A 66 -8.60 -3.69 4.90
CA ALA A 66 -9.01 -2.66 5.86
C ALA A 66 -10.53 -2.52 5.96
N LEU A 67 -11.24 -2.55 4.81
CA LEU A 67 -12.69 -2.54 4.75
C LEU A 67 -13.30 -3.78 5.42
N GLN A 68 -12.74 -4.96 5.18
CA GLN A 68 -13.22 -6.20 5.81
C GLN A 68 -13.05 -6.20 7.32
N ASN A 69 -11.92 -5.68 7.82
CA ASN A 69 -11.62 -5.64 9.25
C ASN A 69 -12.25 -4.44 9.99
N GLY A 70 -12.87 -3.49 9.26
CA GLY A 70 -13.44 -2.29 9.85
C GLY A 70 -12.39 -1.29 10.38
N HIS A 71 -11.20 -1.27 9.78
CA HIS A 71 -10.12 -0.35 10.15
C HIS A 71 -10.35 1.04 9.52
N ASP A 72 -11.31 1.78 10.09
CA ASP A 72 -11.72 3.13 9.72
C ASP A 72 -10.56 4.13 9.60
N GLU A 73 -9.64 4.15 10.56
CA GLU A 73 -8.47 5.04 10.49
C GLU A 73 -7.52 4.69 9.33
N VAL A 74 -7.38 3.40 8.98
CA VAL A 74 -6.63 2.99 7.79
C VAL A 74 -7.34 3.46 6.52
N ILE A 75 -8.66 3.33 6.44
CA ILE A 75 -9.46 3.78 5.30
C ILE A 75 -9.31 5.29 5.10
N ARG A 76 -9.34 6.07 6.20
CA ARG A 76 -9.08 7.52 6.15
C ARG A 76 -7.66 7.84 5.71
N ALA A 77 -6.67 7.03 6.08
CA ALA A 77 -5.29 7.22 5.63
C ALA A 77 -5.09 7.05 4.10
N TYR A 78 -6.03 6.40 3.41
CA TYR A 78 -6.01 6.25 1.95
C TYR A 78 -6.47 7.49 1.17
N GLY A 79 -7.23 8.41 1.78
CA GLY A 79 -7.91 9.51 1.09
C GLY A 79 -7.97 10.80 1.90
#